data_AF-A0A432T6R3-F1
#
_entry.id   AF-A0A432T6R3-F1
#
_cell.length_a   1.000
_cell.length_b   1.000
_cell.length_c   1.000
_cell.angle_alpha   90.00
_cell.angle_beta   90.00
_cell.angle_gamma   90.00
#
_symmetry.space_group_name_H-M   'P 1'
#
loop_
_entity.id
_entity.type
_entity.pdbx_description
1 polymer ?
#
loop_
_entity_poly.entity_id
_entity_poly.type
_entity_poly.pdbx_seq_one_letter_code
_entity_poly.pdbx_strand_id
1 'polypeptide(L)'
;QRTQHLHDRLEHLSPLQKLTQASLRCDRLKEEYQRMIDYQIERKRSMLKPMIQNYRNSMHFILQRKEEQIRTLQTKAQMSDPALSEKKGWAQVIKEGHPVDLDEITVDDHFVLQNTKRKVQVKALSIESLQK
;
A
#
# COMPACT_ATOMS: atom_id res chain seq x y z
N GLN A 1 75.55 -42.77 10.06
CA GLN A 1 75.04 -41.65 9.22
C GLN A 1 74.06 -42.15 8.16
N ARG A 2 74.45 -43.04 7.23
CA ARG A 2 73.54 -43.57 6.18
C ARG A 2 72.36 -44.39 6.71
N THR A 3 72.55 -45.13 7.79
CA THR A 3 71.51 -45.91 8.50
C THR A 3 70.52 -45.02 9.25
N GLN A 4 70.99 -43.97 9.93
CA GLN A 4 70.14 -42.92 10.51
C GLN A 4 69.25 -42.28 9.44
N HIS A 5 69.85 -41.89 8.32
CA HIS A 5 69.15 -41.24 7.21
C HIS A 5 68.09 -42.13 6.53
N LEU A 6 68.26 -43.45 6.59
CA LEU A 6 67.29 -44.43 6.11
C LEU A 6 66.16 -44.67 7.12
N HIS A 7 66.49 -44.66 8.41
CA HIS A 7 65.53 -44.76 9.49
C HIS A 7 64.57 -43.57 9.49
N ASP A 8 65.10 -42.35 9.42
CA ASP A 8 64.30 -41.12 9.33
C ASP A 8 63.38 -41.15 8.09
N ARG A 9 63.88 -41.64 6.95
CA ARG A 9 63.08 -41.82 5.73
C ARG A 9 61.96 -42.84 5.89
N LEU A 10 62.22 -43.94 6.59
CA LEU A 10 61.25 -45.01 6.85
C LEU A 10 60.17 -44.57 7.84
N GLU A 11 60.54 -43.79 8.86
CA GLU A 11 59.58 -43.19 9.78
C GLU A 11 58.63 -42.24 9.04
N HIS A 12 59.17 -41.38 8.17
CA HIS A 12 58.39 -40.45 7.33
C HIS A 12 57.49 -41.11 6.28
N LEU A 13 57.81 -42.35 5.88
CA LEU A 13 57.00 -43.14 4.96
C LEU A 13 56.07 -44.12 5.69
N SER A 14 56.14 -44.19 7.03
CA SER A 14 55.37 -45.14 7.82
C SER A 14 53.86 -44.91 7.63
N PRO A 15 53.07 -46.00 7.48
CA PRO A 15 51.62 -45.90 7.39
C PRO A 15 50.99 -45.12 8.55
N LEU A 16 51.60 -45.20 9.74
CA LEU A 16 51.16 -44.47 10.92
C LEU A 16 51.29 -42.95 10.75
N GLN A 17 52.44 -42.44 10.31
CA GLN A 17 52.62 -41.01 10.07
C GLN A 17 51.70 -40.49 8.95
N LYS A 18 51.47 -41.27 7.89
CA LYS A 18 50.50 -40.94 6.85
C LYS A 18 49.08 -40.86 7.39
N LEU A 19 48.69 -41.79 8.27
CA LEU A 19 47.38 -41.79 8.94
C LEU A 19 47.22 -40.57 9.85
N THR A 20 48.26 -40.23 10.63
CA THR A 20 48.28 -39.03 11.47
C THR A 20 48.16 -37.75 10.64
N GLN A 21 48.89 -37.64 9.54
CA GLN A 21 48.78 -36.49 8.63
C GLN A 21 47.39 -36.41 7.95
N ALA A 22 46.81 -37.55 7.59
CA ALA A 22 45.45 -37.60 7.05
C ALA A 22 44.41 -37.18 8.09
N SER A 23 44.54 -37.65 9.34
CA SER A 23 43.68 -37.23 10.46
C SER A 23 43.74 -35.72 10.66
N LEU A 24 44.94 -35.15 10.74
CA LEU A 24 45.14 -33.71 10.89
C LEU A 24 44.51 -32.91 9.74
N ARG A 25 44.56 -33.43 8.51
CA ARG A 25 43.87 -32.81 7.36
C ARG A 25 42.36 -32.87 7.50
N CYS A 26 41.81 -34.00 7.95
CA CYS A 26 40.38 -34.14 8.21
C CYS A 26 39.92 -33.16 9.30
N ASP A 27 40.69 -33.00 10.37
CA ASP A 27 40.36 -32.07 11.46
C ASP A 27 40.37 -30.62 10.99
N ARG A 28 41.41 -30.21 10.23
CA ARG A 28 41.47 -28.88 9.62
C ARG A 28 40.30 -28.61 8.68
N LEU A 29 39.98 -29.59 7.83
CA LEU A 29 38.86 -29.48 6.89
C LEU A 29 37.55 -29.30 7.66
N LYS A 30 37.34 -30.04 8.75
CA LYS A 30 36.17 -29.90 9.62
C LYS A 30 36.07 -28.49 10.22
N GLU A 31 37.17 -27.93 10.70
CA GLU A 31 37.21 -26.56 11.23
C GLU A 31 36.95 -25.50 10.16
N GLU A 32 37.46 -25.68 8.95
CA GLU A 32 37.19 -24.79 7.81
C GLU A 32 35.72 -24.84 7.41
N TYR A 33 35.12 -26.04 7.32
CA TYR A 33 33.69 -26.20 7.06
C TYR A 33 32.85 -25.55 8.15
N GLN A 34 33.20 -25.75 9.42
CA GLN A 34 32.47 -25.14 10.52
C GLN A 34 32.49 -23.61 10.42
N ARG A 35 33.68 -23.03 10.19
CA ARG A 35 33.82 -21.58 9.98
C ARG A 35 33.02 -21.07 8.79
N MET A 36 33.00 -21.82 7.69
CA MET A 36 32.21 -21.47 6.52
C MET A 36 30.70 -21.49 6.83
N ILE A 37 30.21 -22.52 7.52
CA ILE A 37 28.81 -22.65 7.92
C ILE A 37 28.41 -21.48 8.83
N ASP A 38 29.21 -21.19 9.85
CA ASP A 38 28.96 -20.11 10.81
C ASP A 38 28.92 -18.75 10.10
N TYR A 39 29.85 -18.51 9.19
CA TYR A 39 29.86 -17.31 8.35
C TYR A 39 28.60 -17.17 7.50
N GLN A 40 28.16 -18.25 6.84
CA GLN A 40 26.95 -18.22 6.01
C GLN A 40 25.69 -17.99 6.86
N ILE A 41 25.61 -18.62 8.04
CA ILE A 41 24.50 -18.41 8.98
C ILE A 41 24.45 -16.95 9.41
N GLU A 42 25.59 -16.37 9.83
CA GLU A 42 25.58 -14.98 10.30
C GLU A 42 25.35 -13.97 9.17
N ARG A 43 25.85 -14.26 7.97
CA ARG A 43 25.51 -13.47 6.78
C ARG A 43 24.01 -13.49 6.50
N LYS A 44 23.35 -14.65 6.60
CA LYS A 44 21.90 -14.74 6.40
C LYS A 44 21.11 -14.04 7.51
N ARG A 45 21.54 -14.18 8.77
CA ARG A 45 20.95 -13.50 9.92
C ARG A 45 21.05 -11.97 9.81
N SER A 46 22.20 -11.46 9.39
CA SER A 46 22.42 -10.02 9.23
C SER A 46 21.54 -9.42 8.13
N MET A 47 21.21 -10.18 7.09
CA MET A 47 20.27 -9.76 6.03
C MET A 47 18.79 -9.87 6.45
N LEU A 48 18.45 -10.77 7.38
CA LEU A 48 17.06 -11.00 7.77
C LEU A 48 16.44 -9.79 8.50
N LYS A 49 17.19 -9.18 9.44
CA LYS A 49 16.73 -8.01 10.19
C LYS A 49 16.32 -6.83 9.30
N PRO A 50 17.16 -6.34 8.36
CA PRO A 50 16.76 -5.25 7.48
C PRO A 50 15.63 -5.66 6.54
N MET A 51 15.56 -6.91 6.10
CA MET A 51 14.45 -7.39 5.27
C MET A 51 13.10 -7.31 6.00
N ILE A 52 13.04 -7.73 7.27
CA ILE A 52 11.84 -7.60 8.10
C ILE A 52 11.48 -6.12 8.30
N GLN A 53 12.47 -5.27 8.57
CA GLN A 53 12.22 -3.84 8.76
C GLN A 53 11.69 -3.18 7.48
N ASN A 54 12.28 -3.49 6.33
CA ASN A 54 11.84 -2.98 5.03
C ASN A 54 10.43 -3.43 4.69
N TYR A 55 10.09 -4.69 5.02
CA TYR A 55 8.73 -5.20 4.86
C TYR A 55 7.73 -4.42 5.73
N ARG A 56 8.04 -4.20 7.01
CA ARG A 56 7.19 -3.41 7.92
C ARG A 56 6.99 -1.99 7.43
N ASN A 57 8.07 -1.33 7.00
CA ASN A 57 8.02 0.03 6.46
C ASN A 57 7.14 0.10 5.20
N SER A 58 7.33 -0.86 4.27
CA SER A 58 6.52 -0.95 3.05
C SER A 58 5.03 -1.15 3.36
N MET A 59 4.72 -2.04 4.31
CA MET A 59 3.35 -2.30 4.72
C MET A 59 2.71 -1.06 5.35
N HIS A 60 3.43 -0.37 6.22
CA HIS A 60 2.96 0.87 6.84
C HIS A 60 2.65 1.94 5.80
N PHE A 61 3.54 2.13 4.82
CA PHE A 61 3.34 3.08 3.73
C PHE A 61 2.10 2.76 2.89
N ILE A 62 1.90 1.47 2.56
CA ILE A 62 0.72 1.04 1.80
C ILE A 62 -0.57 1.32 2.58
N LEU A 63 -0.58 1.01 3.88
CA LEU A 63 -1.72 1.26 4.76
C LEU A 63 -2.04 2.76 4.84
N GLN A 64 -1.05 3.60 5.11
CA GLN A 64 -1.23 5.05 5.16
C GLN A 64 -1.80 5.61 3.85
N ARG A 65 -1.28 5.15 2.71
CA ARG A 65 -1.79 5.57 1.40
C ARG A 65 -3.25 5.16 1.20
N LYS A 66 -3.66 3.98 1.68
CA LYS A 66 -5.05 3.51 1.59
C LYS A 66 -5.98 4.27 2.53
N GLU A 67 -5.54 4.58 3.74
CA GLU A 67 -6.29 5.43 4.67
C GLU A 67 -6.53 6.81 4.08
N GLU A 68 -5.52 7.42 3.46
CA GLU A 68 -5.67 8.73 2.82
C GLU A 68 -6.61 8.69 1.61
N GLN A 69 -6.56 7.60 0.83
CA GLN A 69 -7.52 7.37 -0.26
C GLN A 69 -8.96 7.29 0.27
N ILE A 70 -9.18 6.57 1.37
CA ILE A 70 -10.51 6.45 1.99
C ILE A 70 -10.98 7.81 2.49
N ARG A 71 -10.13 8.57 3.18
CA ARG A 71 -10.47 9.93 3.65
C ARG A 71 -10.87 10.84 2.49
N THR A 72 -10.08 10.84 1.42
CA THR A 72 -10.37 11.63 0.21
C THR A 72 -11.72 11.24 -0.40
N LEU A 73 -12.01 9.94 -0.49
CA LEU A 73 -13.29 9.45 -1.02
C LEU A 73 -14.46 9.81 -0.11
N GLN A 74 -14.29 9.73 1.21
CA GLN A 74 -15.29 10.15 2.19
C GLN A 74 -15.60 11.64 2.06
N THR A 75 -14.58 12.49 1.96
CA THR A 75 -14.78 13.94 1.75
C THR A 75 -15.51 14.19 0.43
N LYS A 76 -15.12 13.52 -0.66
CA LYS A 76 -15.83 13.65 -1.95
C LYS A 76 -17.29 13.21 -1.86
N ALA A 77 -17.57 12.11 -1.17
CA ALA A 77 -18.93 11.61 -0.98
C ALA A 77 -19.79 12.62 -0.18
N GLN A 78 -19.24 13.20 0.90
CA GLN A 78 -19.92 14.24 1.68
C GLN A 78 -20.21 15.50 0.85
N MET A 79 -19.25 15.93 0.02
CA MET A 79 -19.40 17.11 -0.84
C MET A 79 -20.38 16.86 -2.00
N SER A 80 -20.59 15.59 -2.37
CA SER A 80 -21.50 15.19 -3.44
C SER A 80 -22.93 14.98 -2.95
N ASP A 81 -23.23 15.13 -1.66
CA ASP A 81 -24.58 14.99 -1.14
C ASP A 81 -25.47 16.14 -1.67
N PRO A 82 -26.45 15.87 -2.55
CA PRO A 82 -27.33 16.89 -3.09
C PRO A 82 -28.09 17.63 -1.98
N ALA A 83 -28.34 16.98 -0.84
CA ALA A 83 -29.02 17.58 0.30
C ALA A 83 -28.18 18.66 1.01
N LEU A 84 -26.85 18.63 0.86
CA LEU A 84 -25.93 19.68 1.33
C LEU A 84 -25.67 20.76 0.27
N SER A 85 -25.86 20.45 -1.02
CA SER A 85 -25.71 21.39 -2.14
C SER A 85 -26.93 22.29 -2.36
N GLU A 86 -28.11 21.90 -1.87
CA GLU A 86 -29.31 22.75 -1.95
C GLU A 86 -29.17 23.98 -1.07
N LYS A 87 -28.89 25.13 -1.68
CA LYS A 87 -28.95 26.42 -0.98
C LYS A 87 -30.38 26.63 -0.48
N LYS A 88 -30.51 27.13 0.76
CA LYS A 88 -31.81 27.46 1.34
C LYS A 88 -32.56 28.43 0.41
N GLY A 89 -33.77 28.04 -0.01
CA GLY A 89 -34.60 28.80 -0.95
C GLY A 89 -34.44 28.41 -2.42
N TRP A 90 -33.58 27.45 -2.76
CA TRP A 90 -33.49 26.91 -4.11
C TRP A 90 -34.60 25.87 -4.36
N ALA A 91 -35.22 25.95 -5.53
CA ALA A 91 -36.13 24.96 -6.08
C ALA A 91 -35.98 24.95 -7.61
N GLN A 92 -36.04 23.77 -8.21
CA GLN A 92 -36.09 23.62 -9.66
C GLN A 92 -37.53 23.84 -10.14
N VAL A 93 -37.68 24.66 -11.17
CA VAL A 93 -38.95 24.86 -11.87
C VAL A 93 -39.07 23.80 -12.96
N ILE A 94 -40.18 23.06 -12.96
CA ILE A 94 -40.48 22.02 -13.94
C ILE A 94 -41.84 22.31 -14.57
N LYS A 95 -41.87 22.50 -15.89
CA LYS A 95 -43.08 22.66 -16.71
C LYS A 95 -43.13 21.52 -17.71
N GLU A 96 -44.30 20.87 -17.84
CA GLU A 96 -44.49 19.73 -18.76
C GLU A 96 -43.47 18.57 -18.62
N GLY A 97 -42.90 18.41 -17.42
CA GLY A 97 -41.93 17.34 -17.13
C GLY A 97 -40.48 17.69 -17.43
N HIS A 98 -40.19 18.90 -17.93
CA HIS A 98 -38.83 19.37 -18.19
C HIS A 98 -38.46 20.56 -17.29
N PRO A 99 -37.18 20.67 -16.86
CA PRO A 99 -36.69 21.87 -16.20
C PRO A 99 -36.76 23.07 -17.14
N VAL A 100 -37.32 24.19 -16.67
CA VAL A 100 -37.46 25.44 -17.44
C VAL A 100 -36.98 26.63 -16.60
N ASP A 101 -36.57 27.70 -17.26
CA ASP A 101 -36.24 28.96 -16.57
C ASP A 101 -37.51 29.73 -16.17
N LEU A 102 -37.41 30.57 -15.13
CA LEU A 102 -38.53 31.42 -14.68
C LEU A 102 -39.02 32.38 -15.79
N ASP A 103 -38.12 32.78 -16.70
CA ASP A 103 -38.43 33.66 -17.83
C ASP A 103 -39.34 32.98 -18.88
N GLU A 104 -39.46 31.65 -18.86
CA GLU A 104 -40.33 30.87 -19.75
C GLU A 104 -41.75 30.67 -19.19
N ILE A 105 -42.01 31.14 -17.97
CA ILE A 105 -43.31 31.05 -17.32
C ILE A 105 -44.16 32.26 -17.72
N THR A 106 -45.42 32.02 -18.03
CA THR A 106 -46.44 33.04 -18.33
C THR A 106 -47.54 33.03 -17.27
N VAL A 107 -48.32 34.12 -17.21
CA VAL A 107 -49.47 34.20 -16.28
C VAL A 107 -50.45 33.08 -16.61
N ASP A 108 -51.04 32.49 -15.58
CA ASP A 108 -51.92 31.30 -15.62
C ASP A 108 -51.24 29.94 -15.90
N ASP A 109 -49.92 29.90 -16.14
CA ASP A 109 -49.21 28.63 -16.29
C ASP A 109 -49.25 27.78 -15.02
N HIS A 110 -49.33 26.46 -15.22
CA HIS A 110 -49.19 25.46 -14.17
C HIS A 110 -47.82 24.81 -14.27
N PHE A 111 -47.06 24.86 -13.19
CA PHE A 111 -45.72 24.27 -13.11
C PHE A 111 -45.49 23.67 -11.73
N VAL A 112 -44.36 22.99 -11.59
CA VAL A 112 -43.96 22.33 -10.36
C VAL A 112 -42.68 22.96 -9.85
N LEU A 113 -42.66 23.31 -8.57
CA LEU A 113 -41.42 23.56 -7.83
C LEU A 113 -41.01 22.29 -7.12
N GLN A 114 -39.78 21.83 -7.39
CA GLN A 114 -39.24 20.63 -6.78
C GLN A 114 -37.87 20.90 -6.16
N ASN A 115 -37.68 20.39 -4.95
CA ASN A 115 -36.36 20.19 -4.36
C ASN A 115 -36.22 18.73 -3.91
N THR A 116 -35.12 18.38 -3.26
CA THR A 116 -34.79 17.02 -2.83
C THR A 116 -35.82 16.47 -1.82
N LYS A 117 -36.60 17.32 -1.15
CA LYS A 117 -37.52 16.93 -0.06
C LYS A 117 -39.00 17.08 -0.39
N ARG A 118 -39.38 17.98 -1.29
CA ARG A 118 -40.76 18.38 -1.53
C ARG A 118 -40.99 18.71 -3.00
N LYS A 119 -42.22 18.43 -3.43
CA LYS A 119 -42.77 18.79 -4.72
C LYS A 119 -44.04 19.61 -4.48
N VAL A 120 -44.12 20.79 -5.08
CA VAL A 120 -45.24 21.72 -4.92
C VAL A 120 -45.77 22.06 -6.30
N GLN A 121 -47.08 21.89 -6.50
CA GLN A 121 -47.76 22.35 -7.71
C GLN A 121 -48.13 23.83 -7.54
N VAL A 122 -47.84 24.63 -8.55
CA VAL A 122 -47.97 26.09 -8.52
C VAL A 122 -48.69 26.55 -9.78
N LYS A 123 -49.53 27.58 -9.64
CA LYS A 123 -50.11 28.33 -10.74
C LYS A 123 -49.60 29.77 -10.70
N ALA A 124 -49.11 30.30 -11.83
CA ALA A 124 -48.66 31.68 -11.93
C ALA A 124 -49.86 32.65 -11.86
N LEU A 125 -49.85 33.57 -10.90
CA LEU A 125 -50.92 34.57 -10.72
C LEU A 125 -50.50 35.95 -11.24
N SER A 126 -49.24 36.33 -11.02
CA SER A 126 -48.64 37.56 -11.53
C SER A 126 -47.15 37.33 -11.77
N ILE A 127 -46.58 38.03 -12.74
CA ILE A 127 -45.14 38.01 -13.04
C ILE A 127 -44.65 39.45 -13.03
N GLU A 128 -43.73 39.73 -12.12
CA GLU A 128 -43.09 41.03 -11.99
C GLU A 128 -41.59 40.87 -12.30
N SER A 129 -41.09 41.69 -13.21
CA SER A 129 -39.66 41.75 -13.48
C SER A 129 -38.97 42.53 -12.37
N LEU A 130 -38.13 41.85 -11.58
CA LEU A 130 -37.25 42.52 -10.63
C LEU A 130 -36.13 43.21 -11.43
N GLN A 131 -36.18 44.54 -11.52
CA GLN A 131 -35.06 45.32 -12.05
C GLN A 131 -33.85 45.19 -11.12
N LYS A 132 -32.66 44.99 -11.71
CA LYS A 132 -31.37 44.99 -11.01
C LYS A 132 -31.01 46.37 -10.47
#